data_AF-A0A2W4T334-F1
#
_entry.id   AF-A0A2W4T334-F1
#
_cell.length_a   1.000
_cell.length_b   1.000
_cell.length_c   1.000
_cell.angle_alpha   90.00
_cell.angle_beta   90.00
_cell.angle_gamma   90.00
#
_symmetry.space_group_name_H-M   'P 1'
#
loop_
_entity.id
_entity.type
_entity.pdbx_description
1 polymer ?
#
loop_
_entity_poly.entity_id
_entity_poly.type
_entity_poly.pdbx_seq_one_letter_code
_entity_poly.pdbx_strand_id
1 'polypeptide(L)'
;MPRLVSLFLLAVVVLSAFLAAILPAHAVAPDQCLALAETPSRSLVQKTALRIAQLKPSEVRLTYIGHSTFLIESAAGVKIATDYNDYVRPREVPDVITMNRAHDTHYTHFP
;
A
#
# COMPACT_ATOMS: atom_id res chain seq x y z
N MET A 1 57.34 40.85 44.47
CA MET A 1 57.12 40.89 43.01
C MET A 1 56.72 39.56 42.38
N PRO A 2 57.33 38.37 42.66
CA PRO A 2 56.96 37.13 41.96
C PRO A 2 55.55 36.62 42.31
N ARG A 3 55.09 36.85 43.54
CA ARG A 3 53.73 36.44 43.99
C ARG A 3 52.60 37.22 43.29
N LEU A 4 52.81 38.51 42.99
CA LEU A 4 51.83 39.30 42.24
C LEU A 4 51.75 38.86 40.78
N VAL A 5 52.90 38.56 40.16
CA VAL A 5 52.98 38.05 38.79
C VAL A 5 52.31 36.68 38.69
N SER A 6 52.54 35.77 39.65
CA SER A 6 51.84 34.48 39.70
C SER A 6 50.33 34.62 39.90
N LEU A 7 49.85 35.53 40.77
CA LEU A 7 48.41 35.75 40.94
C LEU A 7 47.77 36.31 39.66
N PHE A 8 48.45 37.25 38.99
CA PHE A 8 47.95 37.83 37.74
C PHE A 8 47.89 36.78 36.62
N LEU A 9 48.92 35.95 36.47
CA LEU A 9 48.93 34.85 35.50
C LEU A 9 47.82 33.83 35.79
N LEU A 10 47.62 33.47 37.06
CA LEU A 10 46.52 32.58 37.45
C LEU A 10 45.15 33.18 37.12
N ALA A 11 44.94 34.47 37.41
CA ALA A 11 43.69 35.17 37.09
C ALA A 11 43.42 35.21 35.57
N VAL A 12 44.47 35.43 34.75
CA VAL A 12 44.35 35.40 33.29
C VAL A 12 44.01 34.00 32.78
N VAL A 13 44.63 32.94 33.33
CA VAL A 13 44.32 31.55 32.98
C VAL A 13 42.89 31.18 33.36
N VAL A 14 42.44 31.57 34.56
CA VAL A 14 41.08 31.32 35.01
C VAL A 14 40.07 32.06 34.14
N LEU A 15 40.32 33.35 33.83
CA LEU A 15 39.43 34.15 32.99
C LEU A 15 39.35 33.61 31.56
N SER A 16 40.47 33.18 30.98
CA SER A 16 40.49 32.60 29.63
C SER A 16 39.79 31.23 29.57
N ALA A 17 39.94 30.39 30.59
CA ALA A 17 39.18 29.15 30.70
C ALA A 17 37.67 29.41 30.84
N PHE A 18 37.29 30.44 31.60
CA PHE A 18 35.89 30.83 31.74
C PHE A 18 35.30 31.35 30.43
N LEU A 19 36.05 32.17 29.68
CA LEU A 19 35.63 32.66 28.36
C LEU A 19 35.47 31.52 27.34
N ALA A 20 36.37 30.54 27.34
CA ALA A 20 36.30 29.38 26.45
C ALA A 20 35.05 28.51 26.70
N ALA A 21 34.60 28.43 27.96
CA ALA A 21 33.39 27.67 28.33
C ALA A 21 32.07 28.35 27.92
N ILE A 22 32.08 29.66 27.64
CA ILE A 22 30.88 30.42 27.23
C ILE A 22 30.73 30.45 25.70
N LEU A 23 31.78 30.08 24.95
CA LEU A 23 31.67 30.00 23.49
C LEU A 23 30.71 28.87 23.09
N PRO A 24 29.69 29.13 22.26
CA PRO A 24 28.81 28.08 21.79
C PRO A 24 29.63 27.10 20.93
N ALA A 25 29.68 25.85 21.36
CA ALA A 25 30.13 24.77 20.51
C ALA A 25 29.18 24.72 19.31
N HIS A 26 29.69 25.03 18.12
CA HIS A 26 28.92 24.90 16.89
C HIS A 26 28.76 23.40 16.62
N ALA A 27 27.71 22.81 17.19
CA ALA A 27 27.24 21.50 16.78
C ALA A 27 26.74 21.65 15.35
N VAL A 28 27.57 21.30 14.37
CA VAL A 28 27.12 21.12 13.00
C VAL A 28 26.15 19.95 13.05
N ALA A 29 24.85 20.25 13.00
CA ALA A 29 23.85 19.20 12.81
C ALA A 29 24.22 18.51 11.49
N PRO A 30 24.45 17.18 11.47
CA PRO A 30 24.63 16.50 10.20
C PRO A 30 23.38 16.73 9.37
N ASP A 31 23.55 17.05 8.08
CA ASP A 31 22.45 17.10 7.12
C ASP A 31 21.75 15.74 7.14
N GLN A 32 20.67 15.62 7.91
CA GLN A 32 19.81 14.45 7.88
C GLN A 32 19.00 14.53 6.60
N CYS A 33 19.60 14.08 5.51
CA CYS A 33 18.89 13.80 4.28
C CYS A 33 17.94 12.61 4.55
N LEU A 34 16.78 12.92 5.13
CA LEU A 34 15.71 11.95 5.33
C LEU A 34 15.16 11.63 3.94
N ALA A 35 15.59 10.51 3.36
CA ALA A 35 15.09 9.99 2.11
C ALA A 35 13.65 9.48 2.27
N LEU A 36 12.68 10.39 2.43
CA LEU A 36 11.25 10.05 2.45
C LEU A 36 10.81 9.36 1.14
N ALA A 37 11.54 9.57 0.05
CA ALA A 37 11.29 8.96 -1.25
C ALA A 37 11.48 7.44 -1.27
N GLU A 38 12.24 6.87 -0.33
CA GLU A 38 12.44 5.41 -0.22
C GLU A 38 11.40 4.72 0.67
N THR A 39 10.39 5.44 1.15
CA THR A 39 9.25 4.77 1.79
C THR A 39 8.66 3.81 0.77
N PRO A 40 8.61 2.48 1.03
CA PRO A 40 7.99 1.53 0.11
C PRO A 40 6.61 2.08 -0.18
N SER A 41 6.28 2.28 -1.46
CA SER A 41 5.06 2.96 -1.86
C SER A 41 3.87 2.26 -1.22
N ARG A 42 3.44 2.76 -0.07
CA ARG A 42 2.19 2.34 0.53
C ARG A 42 1.19 3.01 -0.36
N SER A 43 0.71 2.27 -1.36
CA SER A 43 -0.22 2.75 -2.38
C SER A 43 -1.32 3.57 -1.69
N LEU A 44 -1.19 4.89 -1.73
CA LEU A 44 -2.23 5.82 -1.28
C LEU A 44 -3.43 5.78 -2.24
N VAL A 45 -3.28 5.09 -3.37
CA VAL A 45 -4.38 4.73 -4.25
C VAL A 45 -5.21 3.66 -3.55
N GLN A 46 -6.22 4.11 -2.81
CA GLN A 46 -7.34 3.28 -2.46
C GLN A 46 -8.21 3.15 -3.72
N LYS A 47 -8.14 1.99 -4.38
CA LYS A 47 -9.06 1.68 -5.48
C LYS A 47 -10.47 1.70 -4.92
N THR A 48 -11.23 2.74 -5.23
CA THR A 48 -12.67 2.75 -4.94
C THR A 48 -13.33 1.65 -5.76
N ALA A 49 -14.31 0.96 -5.19
CA ALA A 49 -15.17 0.05 -5.95
C ALA A 49 -16.12 0.90 -6.82
N LEU A 50 -15.57 1.58 -7.82
CA LEU A 50 -16.35 2.33 -8.80
C LEU A 50 -17.12 1.31 -9.64
N ARG A 51 -18.35 1.02 -9.23
CA ARG A 51 -19.31 0.31 -10.09
C ARG A 51 -19.78 1.29 -11.15
N ILE A 52 -19.04 1.35 -12.27
CA ILE A 52 -19.46 2.09 -13.47
C ILE A 52 -20.80 1.49 -13.92
N ALA A 53 -21.87 2.26 -13.72
CA ALA A 53 -23.28 1.86 -13.85
C ALA A 53 -23.73 0.75 -12.86
N GLN A 54 -24.41 1.19 -11.79
CA GLN A 54 -25.21 0.28 -10.97
C GLN A 54 -26.37 -0.24 -11.81
N LEU A 55 -26.49 -1.57 -11.95
CA LEU A 55 -27.62 -2.23 -12.60
C LEU A 55 -28.92 -1.83 -11.89
N LYS A 56 -29.99 -1.58 -12.64
CA LYS A 56 -31.33 -1.47 -12.04
C LYS A 56 -31.76 -2.82 -11.45
N PRO A 57 -32.68 -2.86 -10.47
CA PRO A 57 -33.11 -4.12 -9.86
C PRO A 57 -33.58 -5.22 -10.83
N SER A 58 -34.11 -4.84 -12.00
CA SER A 58 -34.59 -5.74 -13.05
C SER A 58 -33.57 -5.96 -14.19
N GLU A 59 -32.32 -5.56 -14.01
CA GLU A 59 -31.25 -5.71 -14.99
C GLU A 59 -30.20 -6.70 -14.49
N VAL A 60 -29.58 -7.38 -15.45
CA VAL A 60 -28.41 -8.21 -15.21
C VAL A 60 -27.30 -7.78 -16.16
N ARG A 61 -26.04 -7.86 -15.71
CA ARG A 61 -24.90 -7.78 -16.61
C ARG A 61 -24.58 -9.17 -17.12
N LEU A 62 -24.54 -9.31 -18.44
CA LEU A 62 -24.09 -10.53 -19.08
C LEU A 62 -22.68 -10.32 -19.63
N THR A 63 -21.73 -11.14 -19.20
CA THR A 63 -20.35 -11.12 -19.68
C THR A 63 -20.04 -12.46 -20.34
N TYR A 64 -19.66 -12.43 -21.61
CA TYR A 64 -19.15 -13.62 -22.29
C TYR A 64 -17.73 -13.92 -21.82
N ILE A 65 -17.53 -15.09 -21.21
CA ILE A 65 -16.21 -15.53 -20.74
C ILE A 65 -15.50 -16.32 -21.83
N GLY A 66 -16.24 -17.19 -22.52
CA GLY A 66 -15.71 -18.03 -23.60
C GLY A 66 -16.49 -19.34 -23.72
N HIS A 67 -16.41 -19.99 -24.88
CA HIS A 67 -17.13 -21.24 -25.16
C HIS A 67 -18.63 -21.11 -24.88
N SER A 68 -19.15 -21.84 -23.89
CA SER A 68 -20.55 -21.76 -23.43
C SER A 68 -20.67 -21.16 -22.02
N THR A 69 -19.59 -20.56 -21.52
CA THR A 69 -19.52 -19.94 -20.20
C THR A 69 -19.85 -18.44 -20.29
N PHE A 70 -20.96 -18.07 -19.66
CA PHE A 70 -21.37 -16.70 -19.42
C PHE A 70 -21.35 -16.42 -17.92
N LEU A 71 -20.86 -15.24 -17.54
CA LEU A 71 -21.03 -14.70 -16.20
C LEU A 71 -22.24 -13.76 -16.21
N ILE A 72 -23.23 -14.08 -15.37
CA ILE A 72 -24.42 -13.27 -15.14
C ILE A 72 -24.26 -12.60 -13.78
N GLU A 73 -24.34 -11.27 -13.73
CA GLU A 73 -24.29 -10.51 -12.48
C GLU A 73 -25.61 -9.78 -12.25
N SER A 74 -26.22 -9.96 -11.08
CA SER A 74 -27.42 -9.22 -10.68
C SER A 74 -27.09 -7.86 -10.06
N ALA A 75 -28.10 -6.98 -9.94
CA ALA A 75 -27.96 -5.71 -9.23
C ALA A 75 -27.56 -5.86 -7.76
N ALA A 76 -27.99 -6.94 -7.10
CA ALA A 76 -27.60 -7.29 -5.74
C ALA A 76 -26.17 -7.86 -5.64
N GLY A 77 -25.50 -8.07 -6.78
CA GLY A 77 -24.13 -8.57 -6.84
C GLY A 77 -24.00 -10.09 -6.87
N VAL A 78 -25.10 -10.84 -7.02
CA VAL A 78 -25.06 -12.30 -7.20
C VAL A 78 -24.43 -12.62 -8.56
N LYS A 79 -23.48 -13.55 -8.58
CA LYS A 79 -22.74 -14.00 -9.75
C LYS A 79 -23.06 -15.45 -10.09
N ILE A 80 -23.51 -15.67 -11.31
CA ILE A 80 -23.83 -17.00 -11.84
C ILE A 80 -22.94 -17.30 -13.03
N ALA A 81 -22.22 -18.42 -13.01
CA ALA A 81 -21.47 -18.90 -14.17
C ALA A 81 -22.20 -20.08 -14.84
N THR A 82 -22.46 -19.98 -16.14
CA THR A 82 -23.05 -21.08 -16.92
C THR A 82 -22.00 -22.06 -17.42
N ASP A 83 -22.38 -23.32 -17.61
CA ASP A 83 -21.51 -24.40 -18.12
C ASP A 83 -20.12 -24.38 -17.47
N TYR A 84 -20.09 -24.27 -16.14
CA TYR A 84 -18.87 -24.08 -15.38
C TYR A 84 -17.95 -25.30 -15.51
N ASN A 85 -16.70 -25.05 -15.88
CA ASN A 85 -15.70 -26.08 -16.13
C ASN A 85 -14.30 -25.54 -15.75
N ASP A 86 -13.28 -26.39 -15.84
CA ASP A 86 -11.92 -26.03 -15.43
C ASP A 86 -11.05 -25.38 -16.52
N TYR A 87 -11.54 -25.33 -17.76
CA TYR A 87 -10.82 -24.79 -18.91
C TYR A 87 -11.14 -23.31 -19.16
N VAL A 88 -12.41 -22.96 -19.07
CA VAL A 88 -12.96 -21.62 -19.38
C VAL A 88 -13.88 -21.22 -18.25
N ARG A 89 -13.40 -20.33 -17.37
CA ARG A 89 -14.14 -19.86 -16.20
C ARG A 89 -13.86 -18.39 -15.89
N PRO A 90 -14.78 -17.68 -15.21
CA PRO A 90 -14.52 -16.33 -14.75
C PRO A 90 -13.29 -16.29 -13.83
N ARG A 91 -12.62 -15.14 -13.77
CA ARG A 91 -11.49 -14.93 -12.85
C ARG A 91 -11.91 -14.97 -11.37
N GLU A 92 -13.14 -14.60 -11.11
CA GLU A 92 -13.72 -14.55 -9.78
C GLU A 92 -14.54 -15.82 -9.51
N VAL A 93 -14.59 -16.25 -8.25
CA VAL A 93 -15.43 -17.39 -7.85
C VAL A 93 -16.90 -16.95 -7.90
N PRO A 94 -17.76 -17.62 -8.69
CA PRO A 94 -19.19 -17.31 -8.73
C PRO A 94 -19.92 -17.81 -7.48
N ASP A 95 -21.06 -17.20 -7.15
CA ASP A 95 -21.93 -17.63 -6.05
C ASP A 95 -22.74 -18.88 -6.42
N VAL A 96 -23.09 -18.99 -7.70
CA VAL A 96 -23.88 -20.10 -8.26
C VAL A 96 -23.26 -20.56 -9.57
N ILE A 97 -23.29 -21.86 -9.81
CA ILE A 97 -22.90 -22.44 -11.09
C ILE A 97 -24.03 -23.29 -11.66
N THR A 98 -24.12 -23.33 -12.99
CA THR A 98 -24.82 -24.40 -13.70
C THR A 98 -23.80 -25.20 -14.50
N MET A 99 -24.06 -26.50 -14.64
CA MET A 99 -23.18 -27.41 -15.38
C MET A 99 -24.03 -28.29 -16.28
N ASN A 100 -23.92 -28.09 -17.59
CA ASN A 100 -24.49 -29.01 -18.55
C ASN A 100 -23.58 -30.24 -18.71
N ARG A 101 -24.05 -31.41 -18.26
CA ARG A 101 -23.29 -32.67 -18.30
C ARG A 101 -23.48 -33.48 -19.58
N ALA A 102 -23.56 -32.81 -20.72
CA ALA A 102 -23.63 -33.46 -22.03
C ALA A 102 -22.24 -33.72 -22.63
N HIS A 103 -21.30 -32.79 -22.45
CA HIS A 103 -19.91 -32.88 -22.92
C HIS A 103 -18.93 -32.44 -21.83
N ASP A 104 -17.75 -33.05 -21.79
CA ASP A 104 -16.69 -32.82 -20.79
C ASP A 104 -16.22 -31.36 -20.70
N THR A 105 -16.29 -30.62 -21.80
CA THR A 105 -15.93 -29.19 -21.85
C THR A 105 -16.93 -28.26 -21.15
N HIS A 106 -18.06 -28.75 -20.60
CA HIS A 106 -19.12 -27.93 -20.00
C HIS A 106 -19.34 -28.19 -18.49
N TYR A 107 -18.54 -29.05 -17.87
CA TYR A 107 -18.65 -29.35 -16.45
C TYR A 107 -17.29 -29.69 -15.81
N THR A 108 -17.24 -29.68 -14.48
CA THR A 108 -16.15 -30.29 -13.71
C THR A 108 -16.70 -31.29 -12.69
N HIS A 109 -15.85 -32.23 -12.29
CA HIS A 109 -16.11 -33.14 -11.17
C HIS A 109 -15.64 -32.59 -9.82
N PHE A 110 -14.89 -31.48 -9.82
CA PHE A 110 -14.31 -30.86 -8.64
C PHE A 110 -14.68 -29.37 -8.56
N PRO A 111 -15.99 -29.04 -8.43
CA PRO A 111 -16.46 -27.66 -8.40
C PRO A 111 -16.10 -26.91 -7.11
#